data_AF-A0AAD5NTW7-F1
#
_entry.id   AF-A0AAD5NTW7-F1
#
_cell.length_a   1.000
_cell.length_b   1.000
_cell.length_c   1.000
_cell.angle_alpha   90.00
_cell.angle_beta   90.00
_cell.angle_gamma   90.00
#
_symmetry.space_group_name_H-M   'P 1'
#
loop_
_entity.id
_entity.type
_entity.pdbx_description
1 polymer ?
#
loop_
_entity_poly.entity_id
_entity_poly.type
_entity_poly.pdbx_seq_one_letter_code
_entity_poly.pdbx_strand_id
1 'polypeptide(L)'
;MGSDDSGSVFVRGSLVEVTSNLDGYRGVWFVAKVLETPPPNLRRSSRTMTFLVEYQTLLSKDGKKLLREHVSLGLIRPLPPPPREEEMHRFQVNDVVDGYYNDGWWVGVVCHVMCDSEAEDSKPYTVLFDDPPDSVKFRPSELRFHLDWVDGKWVQPPKRIIQQKEVGTSSRKRKRGERPKFLLRECVDSSSKAEDIEMAIVPMDMVYADEPISICQPIAISVDSSICDRTVNQSSEGEGRQCDTREASIDNMPYENQSLRLLESSSSIRSSIQSMEVFRLMPQKPHFRPLNECNEIIREGLAIAQWFIFAKVVEQTSELQVDASRSLFDSIVECLSELESHGFDVKAVRSRLHELQTMKESQEQLQTKLENFKCEIVKRTHKETKIKAKMDAAAKELKVLEEKIDAVEKKKTRLVSMIKKNDSTIAKLKSSDDSVIEEIWKVAQNFESLVGSPW
;
A
#
# COMPACT_ATOMS: atom_id res chain seq x y z
N MET A 1 -13.27 -10.13 49.75
CA MET A 1 -12.55 -8.89 49.38
C MET A 1 -11.47 -9.26 48.39
N GLY A 2 -11.42 -8.57 47.26
CA GLY A 2 -10.62 -8.92 46.09
C GLY A 2 -11.42 -8.66 44.82
N SER A 3 -11.99 -7.47 44.71
CA SER A 3 -12.57 -6.93 43.48
C SER A 3 -11.45 -6.82 42.47
N ASP A 4 -11.51 -7.63 41.41
CA ASP A 4 -10.66 -7.49 40.24
C ASP A 4 -11.19 -6.31 39.42
N ASP A 5 -11.02 -5.10 39.99
CA ASP A 5 -11.28 -3.80 39.36
C ASP A 5 -10.12 -3.50 38.39
N SER A 6 -9.97 -4.35 37.38
CA SER A 6 -9.21 -4.03 36.19
C SER A 6 -10.05 -3.03 35.41
N GLY A 7 -9.82 -1.74 35.71
CA GLY A 7 -10.57 -0.61 35.19
C GLY A 7 -10.85 -0.76 33.70
N SER A 8 -12.14 -0.79 33.34
CA SER A 8 -12.59 -0.76 31.96
C SER A 8 -11.88 0.38 31.24
N VAL A 9 -11.13 0.09 30.17
CA VAL A 9 -10.38 1.07 29.38
C VAL A 9 -11.29 2.20 28.85
N PHE A 10 -12.59 1.91 28.74
CA PHE A 10 -13.63 2.82 28.27
C PHE A 10 -14.57 3.20 29.43
N VAL A 11 -14.18 4.20 30.22
CA VAL A 11 -15.06 4.82 31.23
C VAL A 11 -15.63 6.14 30.72
N ARG A 12 -16.72 6.59 31.33
CA ARG A 12 -17.29 7.91 31.06
C ARG A 12 -16.23 8.98 31.26
N GLY A 13 -16.02 9.79 30.23
CA GLY A 13 -15.03 10.86 30.20
C GLY A 13 -13.72 10.50 29.51
N SER A 14 -13.42 9.21 29.27
CA SER A 14 -12.23 8.77 28.55
C SER A 14 -12.18 9.30 27.12
N LEU A 15 -10.99 9.66 26.66
CA LEU A 15 -10.71 9.91 25.26
C LEU A 15 -10.38 8.60 24.55
N VAL A 16 -10.97 8.44 23.37
CA VAL A 16 -10.94 7.23 22.56
C VAL A 16 -10.77 7.61 21.10
N GLU A 17 -10.33 6.65 20.29
CA GLU A 17 -10.42 6.74 18.84
C GLU A 17 -11.53 5.84 18.32
N VAL A 18 -12.31 6.37 17.38
CA VAL A 18 -13.47 5.71 16.78
C VAL A 18 -13.27 5.61 15.29
N THR A 19 -13.56 4.43 14.73
CA THR A 19 -13.54 4.19 13.29
C THR A 19 -14.94 3.84 12.78
N SER A 20 -15.10 3.80 11.46
CA SER A 20 -16.36 3.45 10.80
C SER A 20 -16.10 2.49 9.64
N ASN A 21 -17.00 1.53 9.47
CA ASN A 21 -16.96 0.60 8.33
C ASN A 21 -17.71 1.14 7.10
N LEU A 22 -18.27 2.35 7.18
CA LEU A 22 -18.95 2.99 6.07
C LEU A 22 -18.00 3.26 4.91
N ASP A 23 -18.49 3.10 3.68
CA ASP A 23 -17.73 3.38 2.47
C ASP A 23 -17.17 4.81 2.49
N GLY A 24 -15.86 4.95 2.22
CA GLY A 24 -15.15 6.22 2.28
C GLY A 24 -14.69 6.67 3.68
N TYR A 25 -14.96 5.87 4.73
CA TYR A 25 -14.45 6.08 6.10
C TYR A 25 -13.68 4.87 6.64
N ARG A 26 -13.40 3.87 5.78
CA ARG A 26 -12.57 2.73 6.18
C ARG A 26 -11.13 3.20 6.39
N GLY A 27 -10.55 2.78 7.52
CA GLY A 27 -9.16 3.09 7.84
C GLY A 27 -8.92 4.51 8.38
N VAL A 28 -9.97 5.26 8.75
CA VAL A 28 -9.81 6.50 9.52
C VAL A 28 -10.20 6.33 10.98
N TRP A 29 -9.46 7.00 11.86
CA TRP A 29 -9.69 7.07 13.29
C TRP A 29 -9.95 8.52 13.72
N PHE A 30 -11.11 8.76 14.33
CA PHE A 30 -11.51 10.07 14.85
C PHE A 30 -11.43 10.08 16.37
N VAL A 31 -10.89 11.16 16.93
CA VAL A 31 -10.82 11.32 18.38
C VAL A 31 -12.20 11.68 18.92
N ALA A 32 -12.66 10.95 19.93
CA ALA A 32 -13.93 11.16 20.59
C ALA A 32 -13.82 11.01 22.12
N LYS A 33 -14.84 11.46 22.84
CA LYS A 33 -14.99 11.33 24.28
C LYS A 33 -16.17 10.44 24.62
N VAL A 34 -15.98 9.47 25.51
CA VAL A 34 -17.06 8.60 25.99
C VAL A 34 -18.00 9.39 26.89
N LEU A 35 -19.28 9.48 26.52
CA LEU A 35 -20.32 10.12 27.31
C LEU A 35 -21.10 9.13 28.17
N GLU A 36 -21.38 7.94 27.62
CA GLU A 36 -22.13 6.88 28.30
C GLU A 36 -21.53 5.52 27.94
N THR A 37 -21.46 4.63 28.93
CA THR A 37 -20.98 3.26 28.78
C THR A 37 -22.17 2.29 28.70
N PRO A 38 -22.01 1.12 28.06
CA PRO A 38 -23.05 0.11 28.04
C PRO A 38 -23.54 -0.26 29.44
N PRO A 39 -24.82 -0.62 29.62
CA PRO A 39 -25.34 -1.05 30.91
C PRO A 39 -24.61 -2.30 31.41
N PRO A 40 -24.32 -2.40 32.72
CA PRO A 40 -23.46 -3.45 33.29
C PRO A 40 -24.02 -4.89 33.14
N ASN A 41 -25.32 -5.04 32.91
CA ASN A 41 -26.03 -6.32 32.86
C ASN A 41 -26.31 -6.84 31.44
N LEU A 42 -25.76 -6.22 30.38
CA LEU A 42 -25.95 -6.72 29.02
C LEU A 42 -25.15 -8.01 28.76
N ARG A 43 -25.76 -8.97 28.06
CA ARG A 43 -25.01 -10.11 27.50
C ARG A 43 -23.91 -9.57 26.60
N ARG A 44 -22.67 -10.01 26.85
CA ARG A 44 -21.45 -9.54 26.17
C ARG A 44 -21.39 -10.07 24.73
N SER A 45 -22.16 -9.47 23.83
CA SER A 45 -21.95 -9.56 22.39
C SER A 45 -21.43 -8.22 21.86
N SER A 46 -20.51 -8.26 20.91
CA SER A 46 -19.90 -7.06 20.30
C SER A 46 -20.95 -6.10 19.69
N ARG A 47 -22.08 -6.63 19.18
CA ARG A 47 -23.17 -5.82 18.61
C ARG A 47 -24.06 -5.13 19.65
N THR A 48 -24.09 -5.62 20.88
CA THR A 48 -24.97 -5.09 21.94
C THR A 48 -24.23 -4.17 22.92
N MET A 49 -22.90 -4.24 22.95
CA MET A 49 -22.06 -3.34 23.73
C MET A 49 -21.74 -2.07 22.94
N THR A 50 -22.61 -1.07 23.04
CA THR A 50 -22.45 0.24 22.38
C THR A 50 -22.16 1.35 23.38
N PHE A 51 -21.28 2.27 23.01
CA PHE A 51 -20.87 3.44 23.78
C PHE A 51 -21.42 4.68 23.10
N LEU A 52 -21.99 5.61 23.87
CA LEU A 52 -22.30 6.94 23.34
C LEU A 52 -21.03 7.77 23.41
N VAL A 53 -20.55 8.23 22.25
CA VAL A 53 -19.36 9.07 22.15
C VAL A 53 -19.70 10.45 21.58
N GLU A 54 -18.89 11.45 21.90
CA GLU A 54 -18.91 12.78 21.28
C GLU A 54 -17.56 13.04 20.61
N TYR A 55 -17.58 13.25 19.30
CA TYR A 55 -16.36 13.50 18.52
C TYR A 55 -15.77 14.87 18.85
N GLN A 56 -14.44 15.01 18.83
CA GLN A 56 -13.78 16.29 19.12
C GLN A 56 -13.85 17.29 17.96
N THR A 57 -13.77 16.79 16.74
CA THR A 57 -13.63 17.61 15.52
C THR A 57 -14.86 17.57 14.62
N LEU A 58 -15.65 16.49 14.68
CA LEU A 58 -16.83 16.30 13.84
C LEU A 58 -18.05 17.03 14.40
N LEU A 59 -18.80 17.69 13.51
CA LEU A 59 -20.03 18.42 13.85
C LEU A 59 -21.27 17.65 13.38
N SER A 60 -22.38 17.84 14.09
CA SER A 60 -23.70 17.38 13.69
C SER A 60 -24.19 18.07 12.40
N LYS A 61 -25.27 17.56 11.78
CA LYS A 61 -25.90 18.05 10.54
C LYS A 61 -26.11 19.58 10.53
N ASP A 62 -26.50 20.14 11.66
CA ASP A 62 -26.74 21.59 11.79
C ASP A 62 -25.44 22.42 11.88
N GLY A 63 -24.29 21.77 12.06
CA GLY A 63 -22.98 22.39 12.24
C GLY A 63 -22.83 23.17 13.55
N LYS A 64 -23.77 23.02 14.49
CA LYS A 64 -23.85 23.80 15.74
C LYS A 64 -23.28 23.08 16.96
N LYS A 65 -23.30 21.75 16.95
CA LYS A 65 -22.87 20.90 18.06
C LYS A 65 -21.94 19.83 17.53
N LEU A 66 -21.08 19.30 18.40
CA LEU A 66 -20.26 18.13 18.11
C LEU A 66 -21.16 16.92 17.81
N LEU A 67 -20.72 16.09 16.87
CA LEU A 67 -21.41 14.87 16.50
C LEU A 67 -21.38 13.89 17.67
N ARG A 68 -22.50 13.23 17.93
CA ARG A 68 -22.63 12.13 18.89
C ARG A 68 -23.17 10.90 18.20
N GLU A 69 -22.64 9.74 18.56
CA GLU A 69 -22.97 8.47 17.92
C GLU A 69 -22.87 7.32 18.92
N HIS A 70 -23.69 6.28 18.72
CA HIS A 70 -23.54 5.01 19.43
C HIS A 70 -22.59 4.10 18.66
N VAL A 71 -21.47 3.75 19.27
CA VAL A 71 -20.39 3.01 18.63
C VAL A 71 -20.22 1.66 19.31
N SER A 72 -20.20 0.58 18.52
CA SER A 72 -19.97 -0.78 19.03
C SER A 72 -18.53 -0.98 19.51
N LEU A 73 -18.32 -1.92 20.43
CA LEU A 73 -16.99 -2.25 20.97
C LEU A 73 -15.92 -2.56 19.91
N GLY A 74 -16.31 -3.13 18.76
CA GLY A 74 -15.37 -3.43 17.67
C GLY A 74 -14.88 -2.22 16.87
N LEU A 75 -15.42 -1.01 17.10
CA LEU A 75 -15.11 0.21 16.35
C LEU A 75 -14.50 1.30 17.23
N ILE A 76 -14.15 0.97 18.48
CA ILE A 76 -13.60 1.89 19.48
C ILE A 76 -12.30 1.33 20.05
N ARG A 77 -11.28 2.20 20.19
CA ARG A 77 -10.00 1.88 20.83
C ARG A 77 -9.56 3.03 21.74
N PRO A 78 -8.68 2.80 22.74
CA PRO A 78 -8.12 3.91 23.52
C PRO A 78 -7.30 4.85 22.62
N LEU A 79 -6.86 5.98 23.16
CA LEU A 79 -5.83 6.77 22.48
C LEU A 79 -4.51 5.97 22.41
N PRO A 80 -3.81 5.98 21.27
CA PRO A 80 -2.49 5.36 21.19
C PRO A 80 -1.50 6.07 22.12
N PRO A 81 -0.48 5.35 22.61
CA PRO A 81 0.55 5.95 23.44
C PRO A 81 1.27 7.07 22.66
N PRO A 82 1.76 8.12 23.35
CA PRO A 82 2.54 9.16 22.71
C PRO A 82 3.80 8.55 22.05
N PRO A 83 4.20 9.03 20.86
CA PRO A 83 5.43 8.58 20.21
C PRO A 83 6.65 8.81 21.11
N ARG A 84 7.62 7.89 21.10
CA ARG A 84 8.91 8.14 21.76
C ARG A 84 9.67 9.23 21.00
N GLU A 85 10.39 10.11 21.70
CA GLU A 85 11.13 11.23 21.07
C GLU A 85 12.08 10.76 19.95
N GLU A 86 12.69 9.58 20.12
CA GLU A 86 13.59 8.96 19.15
C GLU A 86 12.88 8.43 17.89
N GLU A 87 11.60 8.07 18.00
CA GLU A 87 10.76 7.56 16.90
C GLU A 87 10.11 8.72 16.13
N MET A 88 10.18 9.93 16.68
CA MET A 88 9.64 11.13 16.09
C MET A 88 10.41 11.44 14.80
N HIS A 89 9.66 11.54 13.69
CA HIS A 89 10.16 12.07 12.41
C HIS A 89 11.19 11.21 11.66
N ARG A 90 11.25 9.89 11.91
CA ARG A 90 12.17 8.96 11.21
C ARG A 90 11.47 7.83 10.45
N PHE A 91 10.39 8.16 9.76
CA PHE A 91 9.66 7.18 8.95
C PHE A 91 10.48 6.73 7.73
N GLN A 92 10.34 5.48 7.35
CA GLN A 92 10.97 4.84 6.21
C GLN A 92 9.91 4.36 5.21
N VAL A 93 10.34 4.12 3.97
CA VAL A 93 9.46 3.51 2.97
C VAL A 93 8.95 2.15 3.48
N ASN A 94 7.68 1.86 3.20
CA ASN A 94 6.92 0.70 3.65
C ASN A 94 6.49 0.73 5.14
N ASP A 95 6.83 1.76 5.91
CA ASP A 95 6.26 1.92 7.25
C ASP A 95 4.76 2.19 7.15
N VAL A 96 3.99 1.50 7.99
CA VAL A 96 2.55 1.75 8.15
C VAL A 96 2.39 2.89 9.17
N VAL A 97 1.70 3.95 8.75
CA VAL A 97 1.58 5.21 9.49
C VAL A 97 0.14 5.69 9.51
N ASP A 98 -0.22 6.46 10.54
CA ASP A 98 -1.44 7.25 10.54
C ASP A 98 -1.10 8.69 10.10
N GLY A 99 -1.73 9.17 9.04
CA GLY A 99 -1.64 10.56 8.59
C GLY A 99 -2.84 11.39 9.02
N TYR A 100 -2.60 12.52 9.69
CA TYR A 100 -3.67 13.41 10.12
C TYR A 100 -4.19 14.23 8.93
N TYR A 101 -5.39 13.89 8.45
CA TYR A 101 -6.01 14.48 7.27
C TYR A 101 -7.54 14.55 7.43
N ASN A 102 -8.16 15.65 6.99
CA ASN A 102 -9.61 15.88 7.10
C ASN A 102 -10.18 15.51 8.49
N ASP A 103 -9.56 16.04 9.54
CA ASP A 103 -9.99 15.90 10.94
C ASP A 103 -9.93 14.48 11.54
N GLY A 104 -9.27 13.54 10.86
CA GLY A 104 -9.05 12.17 11.32
C GLY A 104 -7.65 11.65 11.03
N TRP A 105 -7.30 10.53 11.67
CA TRP A 105 -6.05 9.79 11.49
C TRP A 105 -6.25 8.65 10.49
N TRP A 106 -5.70 8.79 9.29
CA TRP A 106 -5.88 7.83 8.20
C TRP A 106 -4.71 6.85 8.14
N VAL A 107 -5.02 5.57 8.18
CA VAL A 107 -4.03 4.49 8.04
C VAL A 107 -3.54 4.44 6.60
N GLY A 108 -2.23 4.55 6.40
CA GLY A 108 -1.59 4.46 5.10
C GLY A 108 -0.17 3.92 5.18
N VAL A 109 0.50 3.86 4.03
CA VAL A 109 1.89 3.38 3.93
C VAL A 109 2.77 4.46 3.35
N VAL A 110 3.92 4.69 3.96
CA VAL A 110 4.94 5.60 3.41
C VAL A 110 5.48 5.04 2.11
N CYS A 111 5.21 5.70 0.99
CA CYS A 111 5.67 5.28 -0.34
C CYS A 111 6.88 6.08 -0.84
N HIS A 112 7.10 7.31 -0.34
CA HIS A 112 8.26 8.12 -0.72
C HIS A 112 8.70 9.05 0.42
N VAL A 113 10.01 9.06 0.71
CA VAL A 113 10.69 10.02 1.61
C VAL A 113 11.43 11.04 0.74
N MET A 114 11.14 12.34 0.84
CA MET A 114 11.79 13.35 -0.01
C MET A 114 13.13 13.79 0.61
N CYS A 115 14.25 13.64 -0.12
CA CYS A 115 15.60 13.95 0.35
C CYS A 115 16.13 15.36 -0.01
N ASP A 116 15.30 16.23 -0.59
CA ASP A 116 15.77 17.51 -1.18
C ASP A 116 15.90 18.67 -0.16
N SER A 117 15.72 18.47 1.16
CA SER A 117 15.85 19.52 2.18
C SER A 117 17.13 19.38 3.01
N GLU A 118 17.95 20.44 3.05
CA GLU A 118 19.18 20.54 3.87
C GLU A 118 18.90 20.48 5.39
N ALA A 119 17.64 20.64 5.81
CA ALA A 119 17.19 20.42 7.18
C ALA A 119 16.50 19.05 7.30
N GLU A 120 17.05 18.18 8.15
CA GLU A 120 16.57 16.81 8.39
C GLU A 120 15.15 16.78 8.98
N ASP A 121 14.81 17.76 9.83
CA ASP A 121 13.56 17.80 10.61
C ASP A 121 12.33 18.28 9.82
N SER A 122 12.49 18.71 8.55
CA SER A 122 11.39 19.21 7.72
C SER A 122 11.14 18.37 6.47
N LYS A 123 11.72 17.16 6.37
CA LYS A 123 11.55 16.26 5.22
C LYS A 123 10.08 15.82 5.07
N PRO A 124 9.38 16.20 3.99
CA PRO A 124 8.01 15.75 3.77
C PRO A 124 7.95 14.29 3.32
N TYR A 125 6.93 13.57 3.81
CA TYR A 125 6.64 12.18 3.49
C TYR A 125 5.45 12.09 2.55
N THR A 126 5.45 11.13 1.63
CA THR A 126 4.25 10.79 0.84
C THR A 126 3.70 9.47 1.34
N VAL A 127 2.42 9.45 1.69
CA VAL A 127 1.69 8.30 2.21
C VAL A 127 0.61 7.91 1.22
N LEU A 128 0.51 6.61 0.92
CA LEU A 128 -0.52 6.01 0.09
C LEU A 128 -1.64 5.44 0.99
N PHE A 129 -2.87 5.78 0.68
CA PHE A 129 -4.09 5.26 1.31
C PHE A 129 -4.74 4.20 0.42
N ASP A 130 -5.39 3.19 1.03
CA ASP A 130 -6.04 2.12 0.29
C ASP A 130 -7.49 2.44 -0.08
N ASP A 131 -8.20 3.20 0.76
CA ASP A 131 -9.63 3.46 0.59
C ASP A 131 -10.05 4.88 1.06
N PRO A 132 -10.27 5.83 0.14
CA PRO A 132 -10.05 5.71 -1.29
C PRO A 132 -8.54 5.67 -1.65
N PRO A 133 -8.16 5.01 -2.75
CA PRO A 133 -6.78 5.07 -3.25
C PRO A 133 -6.35 6.52 -3.55
N ASP A 134 -5.47 7.06 -2.73
CA ASP A 134 -4.91 8.40 -2.90
C ASP A 134 -3.50 8.48 -2.27
N SER A 135 -2.68 9.43 -2.75
CA SER A 135 -1.35 9.70 -2.20
C SER A 135 -1.28 11.14 -1.71
N VAL A 136 -0.99 11.33 -0.42
CA VAL A 136 -0.97 12.66 0.20
C VAL A 136 0.40 12.93 0.82
N LYS A 137 0.82 14.20 0.76
CA LYS A 137 2.10 14.67 1.33
C LYS A 137 1.87 15.20 2.74
N PHE A 138 2.64 14.68 3.69
CA PHE A 138 2.57 15.02 5.10
C PHE A 138 3.90 15.57 5.60
N ARG A 139 3.81 16.49 6.57
CA ARG A 139 4.94 16.87 7.41
C ARG A 139 5.21 15.77 8.45
N PRO A 140 6.44 15.70 8.99
CA PRO A 140 6.75 14.75 10.05
C PRO A 140 5.84 14.86 11.29
N SER A 141 5.35 16.06 11.61
CA SER A 141 4.43 16.34 12.73
C SER A 141 2.98 15.93 12.47
N GLU A 142 2.64 15.63 11.22
CA GLU A 142 1.29 15.21 10.79
C GLU A 142 1.18 13.68 10.67
N LEU A 143 2.24 12.96 11.06
CA LEU A 143 2.35 11.52 11.00
C LEU A 143 2.65 10.93 12.39
N ARG A 144 2.15 9.72 12.60
CA ARG A 144 2.55 8.85 13.70
C ARG A 144 2.62 7.41 13.18
N PHE A 145 3.38 6.54 13.85
CA PHE A 145 3.33 5.12 13.53
C PHE A 145 1.93 4.57 13.74
N HIS A 146 1.47 3.75 12.80
CA HIS A 146 0.21 3.05 12.96
C HIS A 146 0.38 1.97 14.04
N LEU A 147 -0.60 1.88 14.93
CA LEU A 147 -0.67 0.85 15.97
C LEU A 147 -2.05 0.21 15.94
N ASP A 148 -2.08 -1.11 16.03
CA ASP A 148 -3.29 -1.91 16.18
C ASP A 148 -3.59 -2.12 17.65
N TRP A 149 -4.87 -2.02 18.02
CA TRP A 149 -5.35 -2.34 19.36
C TRP A 149 -5.90 -3.77 19.35
N VAL A 150 -5.13 -4.72 19.87
CA VAL A 150 -5.45 -6.15 19.86
C VAL A 150 -5.35 -6.70 21.28
N ASP A 151 -6.42 -7.34 21.76
CA ASP A 151 -6.48 -8.00 23.07
C ASP A 151 -5.96 -7.14 24.25
N GLY A 152 -6.32 -5.86 24.24
CA GLY A 152 -5.94 -4.94 25.33
C GLY A 152 -4.51 -4.40 25.23
N LYS A 153 -3.82 -4.58 24.10
CA LYS A 153 -2.45 -4.12 23.89
C LYS A 153 -2.29 -3.39 22.56
N TRP A 154 -1.36 -2.44 22.53
CA TRP A 154 -0.93 -1.77 21.30
C TRP A 154 0.17 -2.57 20.63
N VAL A 155 -0.03 -2.90 19.37
CA VAL A 155 0.91 -3.67 18.55
C VAL A 155 1.25 -2.86 17.31
N GLN A 156 2.54 -2.74 16.99
CA GLN A 156 2.98 -2.15 15.73
C GLN A 156 2.96 -3.23 14.64
N PRO A 157 2.21 -3.05 13.54
CA PRO A 157 2.18 -4.01 12.47
C PRO A 157 3.50 -4.01 11.68
N PRO A 158 3.83 -5.13 11.00
CA PRO A 158 5.01 -5.19 10.13
C PRO A 158 4.89 -4.22 8.96
N LYS A 159 6.04 -3.85 8.38
CA LYS A 159 6.08 -3.03 7.17
C LYS A 159 5.28 -3.69 6.04
N ARG A 160 4.55 -2.88 5.29
CA ARG A 160 3.69 -3.36 4.19
C ARG A 160 4.28 -2.93 2.85
N ILE A 161 4.69 -3.90 2.05
CA ILE A 161 5.20 -3.64 0.70
C ILE A 161 4.00 -3.32 -0.20
N ILE A 162 4.01 -2.14 -0.80
CA ILE A 162 2.97 -1.72 -1.74
C ILE A 162 3.21 -2.49 -3.06
N GLN A 163 2.42 -3.55 -3.30
CA GLN A 163 2.33 -4.17 -4.63
C GLN A 163 1.58 -3.19 -5.54
N GLN A 164 2.25 -2.59 -6.51
CA GLN A 164 1.60 -1.68 -7.45
C GLN A 164 0.58 -2.45 -8.30
N LYS A 165 -0.71 -2.41 -7.92
CA LYS A 165 -1.77 -2.55 -8.91
C LYS A 165 -1.74 -1.30 -9.77
N GLU A 166 -1.68 -1.47 -11.09
CA GLU A 166 -1.86 -0.38 -12.06
C GLU A 166 -3.24 0.27 -11.84
N VAL A 167 -3.30 1.29 -10.98
CA VAL A 167 -4.49 2.13 -10.84
C VAL A 167 -4.39 3.19 -11.94
N GLY A 168 -5.22 3.01 -12.96
CA GLY A 168 -5.42 4.00 -14.02
C GLY A 168 -5.59 5.40 -13.44
N THR A 169 -4.80 6.34 -13.93
CA THR A 169 -4.82 7.74 -13.54
C THR A 169 -6.19 8.36 -13.84
N SER A 170 -7.10 8.33 -12.86
CA SER A 170 -8.23 9.26 -12.79
C SER A 170 -7.90 10.31 -11.73
N SER A 171 -7.01 11.23 -12.09
CA SER A 171 -6.71 12.40 -11.26
C SER A 171 -7.91 13.36 -11.25
N ARG A 172 -8.92 13.10 -10.42
CA ARG A 172 -9.90 14.13 -10.06
C ARG A 172 -9.26 15.07 -9.02
N LYS A 173 -8.50 16.05 -9.51
CA LYS A 173 -8.09 17.24 -8.73
C LYS A 173 -9.34 17.92 -8.17
N ARG A 174 -9.62 17.77 -6.88
CA ARG A 174 -10.56 18.67 -6.19
C ARG A 174 -9.82 19.96 -5.83
N LYS A 175 -10.44 21.10 -6.15
CA LYS A 175 -9.88 22.44 -5.94
C LYS A 175 -9.57 22.65 -4.46
N ARG A 176 -8.34 23.13 -4.21
CA ARG A 176 -7.91 23.71 -2.94
C ARG A 176 -8.72 25.00 -2.72
N GLY A 177 -9.65 24.97 -1.78
CA GLY A 177 -10.37 26.17 -1.33
C GLY A 177 -11.88 26.04 -1.29
N GLU A 178 -12.42 25.17 -0.44
CA GLU A 178 -13.71 25.34 0.24
C GLU A 178 -13.76 24.27 1.34
N ARG A 179 -14.04 24.65 2.60
CA ARG A 179 -14.23 23.69 3.69
C ARG A 179 -15.58 22.99 3.48
N PRO A 180 -15.65 21.71 3.07
CA PRO A 180 -16.90 20.99 3.09
C PRO A 180 -17.13 20.54 4.53
N LYS A 181 -18.22 20.98 5.15
CA LYS A 181 -18.68 20.37 6.40
C LYS A 181 -19.12 18.95 6.06
N PHE A 182 -18.34 17.95 6.46
CA PHE A 182 -18.68 16.55 6.24
C PHE A 182 -19.83 16.18 7.19
N LEU A 183 -21.04 16.11 6.63
CA LEU A 183 -22.21 15.59 7.33
C LEU A 183 -22.35 14.12 6.97
N LEU A 184 -22.25 13.24 7.97
CA LEU A 184 -22.54 11.82 7.81
C LEU A 184 -24.00 11.67 7.35
N ARG A 185 -24.21 11.07 6.17
CA ARG A 185 -25.53 10.72 5.65
C ARG A 185 -25.88 9.33 6.17
N GLU A 186 -26.97 9.22 6.92
CA GLU A 186 -27.45 7.94 7.44
C GLU A 186 -28.02 7.04 6.33
N CYS A 187 -27.72 5.75 6.48
CA CYS A 187 -28.41 4.63 5.85
C CYS A 187 -29.87 4.59 6.32
N VAL A 188 -30.77 4.29 5.40
CA VAL A 188 -32.20 4.13 5.67
C VAL A 188 -32.42 2.72 6.22
N ASP A 189 -32.95 2.65 7.44
CA ASP A 189 -33.62 1.45 7.97
C ASP A 189 -34.81 1.09 7.07
N SER A 190 -34.88 -0.17 6.65
CA SER A 190 -36.15 -0.76 6.22
C SER A 190 -36.29 -2.16 6.80
N SER A 191 -36.77 -2.17 8.04
CA SER A 191 -37.56 -3.25 8.61
C SER A 191 -38.94 -3.30 7.95
N SER A 192 -39.44 -4.52 7.78
CA SER A 192 -40.82 -4.94 7.47
C SER A 192 -41.32 -4.79 6.02
N LYS A 193 -41.61 -5.93 5.38
CA LYS A 193 -42.96 -6.52 5.34
C LYS A 193 -42.93 -7.95 4.79
N ALA A 194 -43.64 -8.82 5.49
CA ALA A 194 -44.06 -10.14 5.03
C ALA A 194 -45.26 -9.97 4.10
N GLU A 195 -45.36 -10.82 3.07
CA GLU A 195 -46.61 -11.28 2.49
C GLU A 195 -46.37 -12.65 1.85
N ASP A 196 -47.20 -13.61 2.26
CA ASP A 196 -47.26 -15.00 1.82
C ASP A 196 -47.61 -15.11 0.32
N ILE A 197 -47.21 -16.22 -0.34
CA ILE A 197 -48.00 -16.92 -1.38
C ILE A 197 -47.33 -18.29 -1.69
N GLU A 198 -48.06 -19.33 -1.27
CA GLU A 198 -48.37 -20.61 -1.93
C GLU A 198 -47.29 -21.57 -2.46
N MET A 199 -47.23 -22.74 -1.80
CA MET A 199 -46.77 -24.01 -2.36
C MET A 199 -47.76 -24.54 -3.40
N ALA A 200 -47.26 -24.99 -4.54
CA ALA A 200 -47.94 -25.96 -5.41
C ALA A 200 -46.94 -27.02 -5.89
N ILE A 201 -47.40 -28.27 -5.86
CA ILE A 201 -46.67 -29.51 -6.13
C ILE A 201 -47.12 -30.06 -7.51
N VAL A 202 -46.12 -30.40 -8.37
CA VAL A 202 -46.05 -31.49 -9.41
C VAL A 202 -46.72 -31.24 -10.79
N PRO A 203 -46.25 -31.83 -11.94
CA PRO A 203 -45.25 -32.90 -12.14
C PRO A 203 -44.09 -32.66 -13.15
N MET A 204 -43.14 -33.59 -13.05
CA MET A 204 -42.21 -34.13 -14.08
C MET A 204 -42.51 -33.78 -15.55
N ASP A 205 -41.48 -33.31 -16.26
CA ASP A 205 -41.12 -33.88 -17.56
C ASP A 205 -39.61 -33.76 -17.84
N MET A 206 -39.08 -34.83 -18.41
CA MET A 206 -37.68 -35.11 -18.72
C MET A 206 -37.10 -34.19 -19.79
N VAL A 207 -35.91 -33.63 -19.56
CA VAL A 207 -34.91 -33.41 -20.63
C VAL A 207 -33.50 -33.60 -20.05
N TYR A 208 -32.78 -34.60 -20.58
CA TYR A 208 -31.35 -34.78 -20.37
C TYR A 208 -30.58 -33.67 -21.11
N ALA A 209 -29.65 -33.00 -20.43
CA ALA A 209 -28.47 -32.40 -21.05
C ALA A 209 -27.37 -32.23 -19.99
N ASP A 210 -26.16 -32.63 -20.36
CA ASP A 210 -24.96 -32.72 -19.55
C ASP A 210 -24.57 -31.41 -18.86
N GLU A 211 -24.27 -31.48 -17.55
CA GLU A 211 -23.40 -30.53 -16.87
C GLU A 211 -22.20 -31.27 -16.22
N PRO A 212 -21.03 -30.62 -16.18
CA PRO A 212 -19.79 -31.19 -15.67
C PRO A 212 -19.87 -31.42 -14.16
N ILE A 213 -19.23 -32.50 -13.71
CA ILE A 213 -19.09 -32.84 -12.30
C ILE A 213 -18.46 -31.65 -11.56
N SER A 214 -19.27 -31.03 -10.70
CA SER A 214 -18.88 -30.00 -9.75
C SER A 214 -17.72 -30.50 -8.89
N ILE A 215 -16.66 -29.69 -8.86
CA ILE A 215 -15.47 -29.83 -8.04
C ILE A 215 -15.93 -29.93 -6.58
N CYS A 216 -15.83 -31.13 -6.01
CA CYS A 216 -15.91 -31.30 -4.56
C CYS A 216 -14.79 -30.49 -3.92
N GLN A 217 -15.14 -29.71 -2.90
CA GLN A 217 -14.21 -28.97 -2.04
C GLN A 217 -13.06 -29.88 -1.60
N PRO A 218 -11.82 -29.37 -1.46
CA PRO A 218 -10.71 -30.20 -1.01
C PRO A 218 -11.03 -30.73 0.39
N ILE A 219 -11.27 -32.03 0.48
CA ILE A 219 -11.16 -32.74 1.75
C ILE A 219 -9.68 -32.60 2.11
N ALA A 220 -9.40 -31.76 3.11
CA ALA A 220 -8.12 -31.78 3.79
C ALA A 220 -7.98 -33.16 4.45
N ILE A 221 -7.42 -34.11 3.72
CA ILE A 221 -6.88 -35.32 4.33
C ILE A 221 -5.54 -34.91 4.92
N SER A 222 -5.60 -34.23 6.07
CA SER A 222 -4.52 -34.31 7.03
C SER A 222 -4.55 -35.76 7.52
N VAL A 223 -3.74 -36.62 6.90
CA VAL A 223 -3.45 -37.93 7.48
C VAL A 223 -2.57 -37.62 8.68
N ASP A 224 -3.20 -37.39 9.82
CA ASP A 224 -2.52 -37.42 11.09
C ASP A 224 -1.82 -38.79 11.18
N SER A 225 -0.51 -38.78 11.42
CA SER A 225 0.35 -39.98 11.47
C SER A 225 0.03 -40.91 12.66
N SER A 226 -1.19 -40.81 13.21
CA SER A 226 -1.65 -41.47 14.44
C SER A 226 -2.54 -42.70 14.19
N ILE A 227 -2.82 -43.07 12.94
CA ILE A 227 -3.72 -44.18 12.61
C ILE A 227 -3.09 -45.57 12.86
N CYS A 228 -1.78 -45.70 13.10
CA CYS A 228 -1.16 -46.99 13.40
C CYS A 228 -1.23 -47.45 14.88
N ASP A 229 -1.73 -46.65 15.83
CA ASP A 229 -1.45 -46.91 17.26
C ASP A 229 -2.64 -47.32 18.16
N ARG A 230 -3.83 -47.64 17.62
CA ARG A 230 -4.96 -48.05 18.49
C ARG A 230 -5.87 -49.14 17.92
N THR A 231 -5.52 -50.40 18.14
CA THR A 231 -6.37 -51.54 18.56
C THR A 231 -5.48 -52.79 18.50
N VAL A 232 -5.18 -53.51 19.60
CA VAL A 232 -6.06 -54.47 20.28
C VAL A 232 -5.60 -54.62 21.73
N ASN A 233 -6.45 -54.25 22.68
CA ASN A 233 -6.44 -54.75 24.04
C ASN A 233 -7.80 -55.40 24.30
N GLN A 234 -7.81 -56.49 25.08
CA GLN A 234 -8.90 -57.44 25.37
C GLN A 234 -8.93 -58.60 24.34
N SER A 235 -8.68 -59.87 24.68
CA SER A 235 -9.12 -60.60 25.87
C SER A 235 -8.49 -62.01 25.93
N SER A 236 -8.61 -62.62 27.13
CA SER A 236 -8.44 -64.02 27.53
C SER A 236 -7.07 -64.49 28.07
N GLU A 237 -7.12 -64.77 29.37
CA GLU A 237 -6.14 -65.44 30.21
C GLU A 237 -6.00 -66.92 29.80
N GLY A 238 -4.78 -67.45 29.92
CA GLY A 238 -4.49 -68.87 29.65
C GLY A 238 -3.02 -69.21 29.90
N GLU A 239 -2.69 -69.45 31.17
CA GLU A 239 -1.68 -70.36 31.71
C GLU A 239 -0.31 -70.51 31.01
N GLY A 240 0.69 -69.91 31.67
CA GLY A 240 1.93 -70.57 32.12
C GLY A 240 2.65 -71.56 31.21
N ARG A 241 3.78 -71.13 30.65
CA ARG A 241 5.04 -71.92 30.66
C ARG A 241 6.25 -71.02 30.43
N GLN A 242 7.06 -70.92 31.47
CA GLN A 242 8.44 -70.47 31.41
C GLN A 242 9.28 -71.62 30.85
N CYS A 243 10.08 -71.36 29.82
CA CYS A 243 11.21 -72.22 29.46
C CYS A 243 12.29 -71.38 28.76
N ASP A 244 13.32 -71.11 29.55
CA ASP A 244 14.74 -71.05 29.21
C ASP A 244 15.18 -70.44 27.87
N THR A 245 15.85 -69.31 28.04
CA THR A 245 16.97 -68.81 27.26
C THR A 245 17.82 -69.96 26.71
N ARG A 246 17.69 -70.23 25.41
CA ARG A 246 18.72 -70.88 24.61
C ARG A 246 19.07 -69.94 23.47
N GLU A 247 20.29 -69.41 23.55
CA GLU A 247 21.00 -68.86 22.41
C GLU A 247 20.98 -69.90 21.29
N ALA A 248 20.22 -69.61 20.23
CA ALA A 248 20.35 -70.28 18.95
C ALA A 248 20.70 -69.18 17.94
N SER A 249 21.97 -69.23 17.55
CA SER A 249 22.58 -68.76 16.31
C SER A 249 21.76 -67.84 15.43
N ILE A 250 22.35 -66.66 15.19
CA ILE A 250 22.09 -65.78 14.05
C ILE A 250 22.16 -66.64 12.78
N ASP A 251 20.99 -67.04 12.27
CA ASP A 251 20.84 -67.50 10.91
C ASP A 251 20.25 -66.33 10.11
N ASN A 252 21.05 -65.86 9.16
CA ASN A 252 20.73 -64.77 8.25
C ASN A 252 19.46 -65.11 7.45
N MET A 253 18.31 -64.60 7.88
CA MET A 253 17.11 -64.53 7.05
C MET A 253 17.05 -63.14 6.37
N PRO A 254 17.08 -63.06 5.03
CA PRO A 254 17.14 -61.79 4.32
C PRO A 254 15.75 -61.13 4.35
N TYR A 255 15.49 -60.35 5.39
CA TYR A 255 14.27 -59.53 5.52
C TYR A 255 14.30 -58.25 4.66
N GLU A 256 15.39 -58.03 3.91
CA GLU A 256 15.62 -56.81 3.11
C GLU A 256 14.92 -56.79 1.74
N ASN A 257 14.09 -57.77 1.39
CA ASN A 257 13.57 -57.89 0.02
C ASN A 257 12.07 -58.16 -0.13
N GLN A 258 11.29 -58.10 0.96
CA GLN A 258 9.84 -58.29 0.86
C GLN A 258 9.09 -56.97 0.60
N SER A 259 9.62 -55.84 1.09
CA SER A 259 9.08 -54.50 0.80
C SER A 259 9.27 -54.06 -0.66
N LEU A 260 10.31 -54.58 -1.34
CA LEU A 260 10.55 -54.31 -2.76
C LEU A 260 9.72 -55.22 -3.69
N ARG A 261 9.46 -56.48 -3.31
CA ARG A 261 8.80 -57.48 -4.16
C ARG A 261 7.29 -57.29 -4.32
N LEU A 262 6.62 -56.54 -3.44
CA LEU A 262 5.16 -56.42 -3.46
C LEU A 262 4.66 -55.15 -4.14
N LEU A 263 5.54 -54.18 -4.42
CA LEU A 263 5.20 -53.06 -5.31
C LEU A 263 5.26 -53.46 -6.80
N GLU A 264 5.65 -54.70 -7.09
CA GLU A 264 5.67 -55.31 -8.44
C GLU A 264 4.31 -55.97 -8.81
N SER A 265 3.39 -56.13 -7.86
CA SER A 265 2.15 -56.90 -8.01
C SER A 265 1.09 -56.24 -8.90
N SER A 266 1.06 -54.91 -8.97
CA SER A 266 0.08 -54.13 -9.75
C SER A 266 0.67 -53.62 -11.07
N SER A 267 1.06 -54.55 -11.94
CA SER A 267 1.83 -54.24 -13.16
C SER A 267 1.15 -53.26 -14.12
N SER A 268 -0.20 -53.17 -14.14
CA SER A 268 -0.92 -52.30 -15.07
C SER A 268 -0.86 -50.81 -14.70
N ILE A 269 -1.27 -50.42 -13.48
CA ILE A 269 -1.31 -49.00 -13.06
C ILE A 269 0.10 -48.42 -12.92
N ARG A 270 1.03 -49.19 -12.37
CA ARG A 270 2.44 -48.79 -12.23
C ARG A 270 3.07 -48.49 -13.58
N SER A 271 2.85 -49.37 -14.57
CA SER A 271 3.38 -49.17 -15.92
C SER A 271 2.80 -47.93 -16.58
N SER A 272 1.51 -47.63 -16.37
CA SER A 272 0.88 -46.40 -16.88
C SER A 272 1.51 -45.14 -16.28
N ILE A 273 1.72 -45.10 -14.96
CA ILE A 273 2.32 -43.94 -14.28
C ILE A 273 3.78 -43.77 -14.71
N GLN A 274 4.57 -44.85 -14.73
CA GLN A 274 5.97 -44.79 -15.15
C GLN A 274 6.14 -44.42 -16.64
N SER A 275 5.09 -44.56 -17.46
CA SER A 275 5.08 -44.13 -18.86
C SER A 275 4.82 -42.64 -19.05
N MET A 276 4.47 -41.88 -18.01
CA MET A 276 4.30 -40.43 -18.11
C MET A 276 5.62 -39.75 -18.49
N GLU A 277 5.53 -38.66 -19.27
CA GLU A 277 6.70 -37.97 -19.83
C GLU A 277 7.73 -37.59 -18.76
N VAL A 278 7.23 -37.08 -17.63
CA VAL A 278 8.06 -36.67 -16.49
C VAL A 278 8.99 -37.78 -15.99
N PHE A 279 8.55 -39.05 -15.97
CA PHE A 279 9.38 -40.16 -15.49
C PHE A 279 10.31 -40.73 -16.54
N ARG A 280 10.07 -40.44 -17.83
CA ARG A 280 11.04 -40.68 -18.90
C ARG A 280 12.20 -39.68 -18.83
N LEU A 281 11.88 -38.41 -18.55
CA LEU A 281 12.84 -37.32 -18.45
C LEU A 281 13.60 -37.31 -17.12
N MET A 282 12.91 -37.67 -16.04
CA MET A 282 13.45 -37.71 -14.68
C MET A 282 13.15 -39.06 -14.03
N PRO A 283 13.92 -40.12 -14.37
CA PRO A 283 13.71 -41.45 -13.79
C PRO A 283 13.87 -41.44 -12.27
N GLN A 284 12.90 -41.98 -11.55
CA GLN A 284 12.85 -41.97 -10.08
C GLN A 284 13.05 -43.37 -9.49
N LYS A 285 13.66 -43.45 -8.31
CA LYS A 285 13.81 -44.69 -7.51
C LYS A 285 13.48 -44.45 -6.02
N PRO A 286 12.24 -44.06 -5.70
CA PRO A 286 11.82 -43.78 -4.33
C PRO A 286 11.86 -45.03 -3.46
N HIS A 287 12.18 -44.84 -2.17
CA HIS A 287 12.37 -45.92 -1.22
C HIS A 287 11.12 -46.22 -0.39
N PHE A 288 10.18 -45.28 -0.27
CA PHE A 288 8.92 -45.41 0.48
C PHE A 288 9.00 -45.91 1.93
N ARG A 289 10.20 -45.89 2.56
CA ARG A 289 10.42 -46.24 3.98
C ARG A 289 9.35 -45.72 4.96
N PRO A 290 8.85 -44.47 4.87
CA PRO A 290 7.79 -44.00 5.78
C PRO A 290 6.50 -44.83 5.74
N LEU A 291 6.25 -45.58 4.67
CA LEU A 291 5.04 -46.39 4.47
C LEU A 291 5.20 -47.84 4.96
N ASN A 292 6.32 -48.20 5.60
CA ASN A 292 6.60 -49.59 6.00
C ASN A 292 5.61 -50.14 7.04
N GLU A 293 5.05 -49.27 7.88
CA GLU A 293 4.07 -49.63 8.92
C GLU A 293 2.67 -49.90 8.34
N CYS A 294 2.41 -49.46 7.11
CA CYS A 294 1.12 -49.68 6.45
C CYS A 294 0.98 -51.13 5.98
N ASN A 295 -0.25 -51.65 6.01
CA ASN A 295 -0.56 -52.89 5.31
C ASN A 295 -0.32 -52.73 3.81
N GLU A 296 -0.15 -53.86 3.12
CA GLU A 296 0.28 -53.90 1.73
C GLU A 296 -0.63 -53.10 0.78
N ILE A 297 -1.96 -53.24 0.92
CA ILE A 297 -2.94 -52.56 0.07
C ILE A 297 -2.83 -51.04 0.25
N ILE A 298 -2.77 -50.58 1.51
CA ILE A 298 -2.64 -49.15 1.82
C ILE A 298 -1.30 -48.61 1.34
N ARG A 299 -0.21 -49.35 1.58
CA ARG A 299 1.15 -48.97 1.16
C ARG A 299 1.25 -48.80 -0.35
N GLU A 300 0.67 -49.72 -1.12
CA GLU A 300 0.64 -49.64 -2.58
C GLU A 300 -0.13 -48.40 -3.06
N GLY A 301 -1.33 -48.17 -2.51
CA GLY A 301 -2.16 -47.02 -2.86
C GLY A 301 -1.47 -45.68 -2.55
N LEU A 302 -0.84 -45.57 -1.38
CA LEU A 302 -0.08 -44.36 -0.99
C LEU A 302 1.16 -44.16 -1.86
N ALA A 303 1.89 -45.23 -2.21
CA ALA A 303 3.02 -45.12 -3.12
C ALA A 303 2.58 -44.59 -4.49
N ILE A 304 1.49 -45.12 -5.05
CA ILE A 304 0.89 -44.64 -6.30
C ILE A 304 0.51 -43.15 -6.21
N ALA A 305 -0.10 -42.73 -5.10
CA ALA A 305 -0.43 -41.32 -4.88
C ALA A 305 0.82 -40.44 -4.88
N GLN A 306 1.90 -40.85 -4.21
CA GLN A 306 3.16 -40.11 -4.18
C GLN A 306 3.80 -39.98 -5.58
N TRP A 307 3.72 -41.02 -6.43
CA TRP A 307 4.14 -40.90 -7.83
C TRP A 307 3.33 -39.84 -8.58
N PHE A 308 2.01 -39.84 -8.43
CA PHE A 308 1.16 -38.83 -9.07
C PHE A 308 1.46 -37.42 -8.56
N ILE A 309 1.68 -37.26 -7.25
CA ILE A 309 2.05 -35.98 -6.63
C ILE A 309 3.35 -35.45 -7.23
N PHE A 310 4.39 -36.28 -7.37
CA PHE A 310 5.64 -35.87 -8.02
C PHE A 310 5.41 -35.35 -9.45
N ALA A 311 4.65 -36.10 -10.26
CA ALA A 311 4.34 -35.69 -11.63
C ALA A 311 3.61 -34.34 -11.65
N LYS A 312 2.64 -34.16 -10.75
CA LYS A 312 1.87 -32.92 -10.65
C LYS A 312 2.74 -31.74 -10.23
N VAL A 313 3.64 -31.94 -9.26
CA VAL A 313 4.56 -30.89 -8.80
C VAL A 313 5.51 -30.44 -9.90
N VAL A 314 6.03 -31.36 -10.71
CA VAL A 314 6.89 -31.02 -11.85
C VAL A 314 6.11 -30.23 -12.90
N GLU A 315 4.90 -30.67 -13.25
CA GLU A 315 4.01 -29.95 -14.16
C GLU A 315 3.73 -28.53 -13.65
N GLN A 316 3.30 -28.38 -12.39
CA GLN A 316 3.04 -27.08 -11.78
C GLN A 316 4.27 -26.18 -11.78
N THR A 317 5.45 -26.72 -11.46
CA THR A 317 6.71 -25.97 -11.50
C THR A 317 7.04 -25.48 -12.90
N SER A 318 6.69 -26.26 -13.94
CA SER A 318 6.92 -25.89 -15.34
C SER A 318 5.94 -24.84 -15.88
N GLU A 319 4.74 -24.77 -15.31
CA GLU A 319 3.66 -23.85 -15.71
C GLU A 319 3.62 -22.56 -14.88
N LEU A 320 4.52 -22.40 -13.89
CA LEU A 320 4.59 -21.24 -13.01
C LEU A 320 4.71 -19.94 -13.81
N GLN A 321 3.76 -19.05 -13.58
CA GLN A 321 3.73 -17.72 -14.17
C GLN A 321 4.46 -16.71 -13.31
N VAL A 322 4.82 -15.60 -13.95
CA VAL A 322 5.55 -14.49 -13.33
C VAL A 322 4.75 -13.83 -12.20
N ASP A 323 3.42 -13.81 -12.33
CA ASP A 323 2.47 -13.27 -11.35
C ASP A 323 2.03 -14.28 -10.28
N ALA A 324 2.56 -15.51 -10.31
CA ALA A 324 2.25 -16.55 -9.34
C ALA A 324 2.49 -16.07 -7.89
N SER A 325 1.57 -16.37 -6.98
CA SER A 325 1.69 -15.94 -5.58
C SER A 325 2.85 -16.62 -4.85
N ARG A 326 3.40 -15.97 -3.81
CA ARG A 326 4.46 -16.56 -2.97
C ARG A 326 4.02 -17.85 -2.29
N SER A 327 2.75 -17.92 -1.87
CA SER A 327 2.17 -19.11 -1.25
C SER A 327 2.17 -20.34 -2.16
N LEU A 328 2.09 -20.15 -3.49
CA LEU A 328 2.21 -21.26 -4.44
C LEU A 328 3.63 -21.83 -4.48
N PHE A 329 4.64 -20.97 -4.46
CA PHE A 329 6.03 -21.41 -4.33
C PHE A 329 6.27 -22.15 -3.02
N ASP A 330 5.77 -21.63 -1.91
CA ASP A 330 5.91 -22.25 -0.58
C ASP A 330 5.24 -23.64 -0.53
N SER A 331 4.03 -23.75 -1.09
CA SER A 331 3.31 -25.02 -1.20
C SER A 331 4.09 -26.05 -2.05
N ILE A 332 4.68 -25.63 -3.17
CA ILE A 332 5.51 -26.53 -3.99
C ILE A 332 6.75 -26.98 -3.22
N VAL A 333 7.42 -26.09 -2.49
CA VAL A 333 8.59 -26.43 -1.66
C VAL A 333 8.25 -27.44 -0.58
N GLU A 334 7.09 -27.29 0.07
CA GLU A 334 6.59 -28.22 1.07
C GLU A 334 6.35 -29.61 0.46
N CYS A 335 5.64 -29.69 -0.66
CA CYS A 335 5.41 -30.95 -1.39
C CYS A 335 6.73 -31.63 -1.81
N LEU A 336 7.72 -30.87 -2.31
CA LEU A 336 9.03 -31.41 -2.66
C LEU A 336 9.77 -31.98 -1.44
N SER A 337 9.56 -31.42 -0.25
CA SER A 337 10.14 -31.90 1.00
C SER A 337 9.48 -33.20 1.47
N GLU A 338 8.17 -33.31 1.33
CA GLU A 338 7.45 -34.56 1.58
C GLU A 338 7.89 -35.67 0.62
N LEU A 339 8.01 -35.36 -0.68
CA LEU A 339 8.47 -36.31 -1.70
C LEU A 339 9.91 -36.78 -1.44
N GLU A 340 10.80 -35.89 -1.03
CA GLU A 340 12.17 -36.25 -0.67
C GLU A 340 12.21 -37.24 0.51
N SER A 341 11.32 -37.08 1.50
CA SER A 341 11.21 -38.02 2.63
C SER A 341 10.78 -39.43 2.21
N HIS A 342 10.13 -39.57 1.06
CA HIS A 342 9.76 -40.86 0.46
C HIS A 342 10.84 -41.40 -0.52
N GLY A 343 11.93 -40.66 -0.72
CA GLY A 343 13.10 -41.04 -1.51
C GLY A 343 13.06 -40.57 -2.97
N PHE A 344 12.20 -39.63 -3.33
CA PHE A 344 12.23 -39.02 -4.67
C PHE A 344 13.44 -38.08 -4.82
N ASP A 345 14.07 -38.09 -6.00
CA ASP A 345 15.08 -37.11 -6.39
C ASP A 345 14.40 -35.83 -6.90
N VAL A 346 14.33 -34.85 -6.01
CA VAL A 346 13.70 -33.54 -6.24
C VAL A 346 14.71 -32.44 -6.58
N LYS A 347 16.01 -32.74 -6.66
CA LYS A 347 17.06 -31.71 -6.75
C LYS A 347 16.91 -30.81 -7.98
N ALA A 348 16.66 -31.39 -9.14
CA ALA A 348 16.49 -30.63 -10.37
C ALA A 348 15.26 -29.70 -10.31
N VAL A 349 14.15 -30.18 -9.71
CA VAL A 349 12.94 -29.38 -9.53
C VAL A 349 13.17 -28.23 -8.55
N ARG A 350 13.86 -28.50 -7.43
CA ARG A 350 14.24 -27.46 -6.45
C ARG A 350 15.17 -26.41 -7.05
N SER A 351 16.19 -26.81 -7.80
CA SER A 351 17.08 -25.86 -8.49
C SER A 351 16.31 -24.97 -9.44
N ARG A 352 15.42 -25.56 -10.25
CA ARG A 352 14.56 -24.81 -11.17
C ARG A 352 13.64 -23.84 -10.44
N LEU A 353 13.04 -24.27 -9.34
CA LEU A 353 12.16 -23.43 -8.52
C LEU A 353 12.92 -22.25 -7.90
N HIS A 354 14.14 -22.47 -7.42
CA HIS A 354 15.01 -21.42 -6.90
C HIS A 354 15.41 -20.40 -7.99
N GLU A 355 15.76 -20.86 -9.19
CA GLU A 355 16.00 -19.97 -10.34
C GLU A 355 14.77 -19.10 -10.66
N LEU A 356 13.57 -19.70 -10.67
CA LEU A 356 12.32 -18.97 -10.86
C LEU A 356 12.09 -17.92 -9.77
N GLN A 357 12.37 -18.25 -8.51
CA GLN A 357 12.28 -17.31 -7.38
C GLN A 357 13.26 -16.13 -7.53
N THR A 358 14.54 -16.42 -7.82
CA THR A 358 15.55 -15.36 -8.02
C THR A 358 15.23 -14.44 -9.20
N MET A 359 14.70 -14.99 -10.31
CA MET A 359 14.23 -14.17 -11.44
C MET A 359 13.06 -13.28 -11.02
N LYS A 360 12.12 -13.79 -10.21
CA LYS A 360 11.00 -13.01 -9.68
C LYS A 360 11.47 -11.86 -8.79
N GLU A 361 12.40 -12.10 -7.87
CA GLU A 361 12.99 -11.06 -7.03
C GLU A 361 13.67 -9.96 -7.86
N SER A 362 14.41 -10.34 -8.90
CA SER A 362 15.03 -9.40 -9.84
C SER A 362 14.00 -8.54 -10.56
N GLN A 363 12.87 -9.12 -10.98
CA GLN A 363 11.77 -8.39 -11.60
C GLN A 363 11.15 -7.35 -10.64
N GLU A 364 10.90 -7.71 -9.38
CA GLU A 364 10.38 -6.79 -8.35
C GLU A 364 11.34 -5.60 -8.12
N GLN A 365 12.65 -5.85 -8.11
CA GLN A 365 13.67 -4.80 -8.03
C GLN A 365 13.66 -3.88 -9.25
N LEU A 366 13.52 -4.43 -10.46
CA LEU A 366 13.45 -3.64 -11.69
C LEU A 366 12.18 -2.79 -11.74
N GLN A 367 11.04 -3.32 -11.30
CA GLN A 367 9.79 -2.56 -11.17
C GLN A 367 9.95 -1.39 -10.20
N THR A 368 10.58 -1.61 -9.04
CA THR A 368 10.88 -0.55 -8.08
C THR A 368 11.77 0.54 -8.69
N LYS A 369 12.83 0.14 -9.43
CA LYS A 369 13.71 1.10 -10.14
C LYS A 369 12.94 1.89 -11.20
N LEU A 370 12.08 1.22 -11.97
CA LEU A 370 11.24 1.87 -12.97
C LEU A 370 10.35 2.94 -12.34
N GLU A 371 9.71 2.64 -11.21
CA GLU A 371 8.87 3.60 -10.52
C GLU A 371 9.66 4.79 -9.97
N ASN A 372 10.85 4.55 -9.44
CA ASN A 372 11.76 5.62 -9.01
C ASN A 372 12.12 6.55 -10.16
N PHE A 373 12.44 6.01 -11.34
CA PHE A 373 12.71 6.82 -12.53
C PHE A 373 11.47 7.61 -12.98
N LYS A 374 10.28 6.99 -12.98
CA LYS A 374 9.02 7.71 -13.29
C LYS A 374 8.80 8.88 -12.34
N CYS A 375 8.97 8.67 -11.04
CA CYS A 375 8.84 9.73 -10.03
C CYS A 375 9.84 10.87 -10.27
N GLU A 376 11.08 10.54 -10.59
CA GLU A 376 12.13 11.53 -10.86
C GLU A 376 11.85 12.36 -12.12
N ILE A 377 11.33 11.72 -13.18
CA ILE A 377 10.88 12.41 -14.40
C ILE A 377 9.77 13.42 -14.07
N VAL A 378 8.77 13.03 -13.28
CA VAL A 378 7.69 13.94 -12.86
C VAL A 378 8.22 15.13 -12.05
N LYS A 379 9.18 14.91 -11.15
CA LYS A 379 9.81 16.00 -10.39
C LYS A 379 10.55 16.97 -11.31
N ARG A 380 11.37 16.44 -12.24
CA ARG A 380 12.16 17.25 -13.16
C ARG A 380 11.27 18.06 -14.11
N THR A 381 10.25 17.44 -14.69
CA THR A 381 9.27 18.12 -15.54
C THR A 381 8.51 19.22 -14.79
N HIS A 382 8.13 19.01 -13.52
CA HIS A 382 7.52 20.08 -12.72
C HIS A 382 8.49 21.27 -12.51
N LYS A 383 9.75 20.99 -12.15
CA LYS A 383 10.79 22.03 -12.00
C LYS A 383 10.98 22.81 -13.32
N GLU A 384 11.02 22.11 -14.45
CA GLU A 384 11.12 22.70 -15.80
C GLU A 384 9.92 23.62 -16.11
N THR A 385 8.68 23.18 -15.86
CA THR A 385 7.49 24.02 -16.10
C THR A 385 7.49 25.31 -15.28
N LYS A 386 7.98 25.26 -14.03
CA LYS A 386 8.11 26.44 -13.17
C LYS A 386 9.17 27.41 -13.69
N ILE A 387 10.29 26.89 -14.18
CA ILE A 387 11.34 27.70 -14.82
C ILE A 387 10.79 28.34 -16.09
N LYS A 388 10.10 27.58 -16.94
CA LYS A 388 9.48 28.07 -18.17
C LYS A 388 8.48 29.20 -17.90
N ALA A 389 7.62 29.06 -16.88
CA ALA A 389 6.69 30.12 -16.49
C ALA A 389 7.39 31.40 -16.00
N LYS A 390 8.50 31.26 -15.26
CA LYS A 390 9.32 32.42 -14.85
C LYS A 390 10.00 33.08 -16.05
N MET A 391 10.48 32.28 -17.01
CA MET A 391 11.07 32.77 -18.25
C MET A 391 10.05 33.55 -19.08
N ASP A 392 8.82 33.04 -19.22
CA ASP A 392 7.73 33.73 -19.92
C ASP A 392 7.31 35.03 -19.22
N ALA A 393 7.35 35.07 -17.88
CA ALA A 393 7.09 36.30 -17.11
C ALA A 393 8.20 37.35 -17.34
N ALA A 394 9.46 36.94 -17.27
CA ALA A 394 10.60 37.83 -17.54
C ALA A 394 10.59 38.36 -18.98
N ALA A 395 10.22 37.53 -19.96
CA ALA A 395 10.07 37.96 -21.35
C ALA A 395 8.98 39.03 -21.53
N LYS A 396 7.87 38.93 -20.78
CA LYS A 396 6.83 39.97 -20.77
C LYS A 396 7.32 41.28 -20.16
N GLU A 397 8.09 41.22 -19.08
CA GLU A 397 8.68 42.41 -18.45
C GLU A 397 9.69 43.10 -19.36
N LEU A 398 10.56 42.33 -20.03
CA LEU A 398 11.51 42.85 -21.01
C LEU A 398 10.81 43.64 -22.12
N LYS A 399 9.73 43.10 -22.67
CA LYS A 399 8.94 43.80 -23.71
C LYS A 399 8.37 45.14 -23.23
N VAL A 400 7.89 45.21 -21.99
CA VAL A 400 7.38 46.47 -21.41
C VAL A 400 8.50 47.50 -21.21
N LEU A 401 9.70 47.04 -20.85
CA LEU A 401 10.87 47.91 -20.71
C LEU A 401 11.35 48.43 -22.07
N GLU A 402 11.35 47.60 -23.11
CA GLU A 402 11.67 48.00 -24.48
C GLU A 402 10.73 49.13 -24.97
N GLU A 403 9.41 48.99 -24.76
CA GLU A 403 8.43 50.04 -25.11
C GLU A 403 8.69 51.36 -24.36
N LYS A 404 9.12 51.29 -23.09
CA LYS A 404 9.48 52.49 -22.31
C LYS A 404 10.78 53.14 -22.79
N ILE A 405 11.77 52.34 -23.18
CA ILE A 405 13.03 52.85 -23.75
C ILE A 405 12.73 53.62 -25.04
N ASP A 406 11.90 53.07 -25.93
CA ASP A 406 11.49 53.73 -27.17
C ASP A 406 10.75 55.06 -26.91
N ALA A 407 9.85 55.08 -25.92
CA ALA A 407 9.13 56.29 -25.54
C ALA A 407 10.07 57.40 -25.01
N VAL A 408 11.07 57.02 -24.20
CA VAL A 408 12.08 57.94 -23.68
C VAL A 408 12.97 58.47 -24.80
N GLU A 409 13.40 57.63 -25.74
CA GLU A 409 14.23 58.07 -26.87
C GLU A 409 13.46 59.04 -27.79
N LYS A 410 12.16 58.82 -27.99
CA LYS A 410 11.28 59.78 -28.69
C LYS A 410 11.15 61.11 -27.94
N LYS A 411 11.10 61.10 -26.60
CA LYS A 411 11.10 62.33 -25.80
C LYS A 411 12.43 63.08 -25.91
N LYS A 412 13.55 62.36 -25.85
CA LYS A 412 14.91 62.90 -26.00
C LYS A 412 15.09 63.59 -27.35
N THR A 413 14.73 62.94 -28.45
CA THR A 413 14.82 63.54 -29.80
C THR A 413 14.00 64.83 -29.92
N ARG A 414 12.80 64.88 -29.32
CA ARG A 414 11.98 66.11 -29.26
C ARG A 414 12.68 67.23 -28.50
N LEU A 415 13.23 66.95 -27.31
CA LEU A 415 13.94 67.95 -26.51
C LEU A 415 15.19 68.47 -27.21
N VAL A 416 15.97 67.60 -27.86
CA VAL A 416 17.14 68.01 -28.66
C VAL A 416 16.74 68.97 -29.78
N SER A 417 15.60 68.75 -30.44
CA SER A 417 15.09 69.68 -31.46
C SER A 417 14.70 71.05 -30.89
N MET A 418 14.19 71.10 -29.66
CA MET A 418 13.85 72.35 -28.98
C MET A 418 15.11 73.12 -28.60
N ILE A 419 16.13 72.43 -28.09
CA ILE A 419 17.44 73.02 -27.78
C ILE A 419 18.01 73.67 -29.03
N LYS A 420 18.07 72.94 -30.16
CA LYS A 420 18.58 73.47 -31.43
C LYS A 420 17.85 74.73 -31.91
N LYS A 421 16.53 74.80 -31.71
CA LYS A 421 15.73 76.01 -32.03
C LYS A 421 16.10 77.18 -31.12
N ASN A 422 16.20 76.93 -29.81
CA ASN A 422 16.58 77.96 -28.85
C ASN A 422 18.00 78.47 -29.10
N ASP A 423 18.96 77.59 -29.40
CA ASP A 423 20.33 77.97 -29.75
C ASP A 423 20.36 78.88 -30.98
N SER A 424 19.53 78.58 -32.01
CA SER A 424 19.38 79.44 -33.18
C SER A 424 18.81 80.82 -32.82
N THR A 425 17.81 80.89 -31.94
CA THR A 425 17.26 82.17 -31.47
C THR A 425 18.26 82.95 -30.64
N ILE A 426 18.99 82.29 -29.73
CA ILE A 426 20.05 82.91 -28.93
C ILE A 426 21.14 83.48 -29.85
N ALA A 427 21.56 82.75 -30.88
CA ALA A 427 22.55 83.24 -31.84
C ALA A 427 22.07 84.50 -32.58
N LYS A 428 20.80 84.56 -32.98
CA LYS A 428 20.20 85.75 -33.60
C LYS A 428 20.16 86.95 -32.65
N LEU A 429 19.75 86.72 -31.40
CA LEU A 429 19.71 87.78 -30.39
C LEU A 429 21.11 88.32 -30.09
N LYS A 430 22.13 87.46 -29.97
CA LYS A 430 23.53 87.88 -29.81
C LYS A 430 24.01 88.74 -30.97
N SER A 431 23.72 88.34 -32.22
CA SER A 431 24.07 89.16 -33.39
C SER A 431 23.37 90.53 -33.38
N SER A 432 22.13 90.62 -32.88
CA SER A 432 21.43 91.89 -32.73
C SER A 432 22.00 92.73 -31.59
N ASP A 433 22.39 92.11 -30.49
CA ASP A 433 23.04 92.76 -29.35
C ASP A 433 24.38 93.37 -29.76
N ASP A 434 25.22 92.59 -30.46
CA ASP A 434 26.50 93.06 -31.02
C ASP A 434 26.30 94.30 -31.93
N SER A 435 25.24 94.29 -32.77
CA SER A 435 24.89 95.42 -33.63
C SER A 435 24.51 96.67 -32.84
N VAL A 436 23.70 96.53 -31.78
CA VAL A 436 23.28 97.65 -30.93
C VAL A 436 24.47 98.21 -30.14
N ILE A 437 25.36 97.34 -29.64
CA ILE A 437 26.60 97.76 -28.98
C ILE A 437 27.46 98.60 -29.92
N GLU A 438 27.58 98.19 -31.19
CA GLU A 438 28.34 98.95 -32.19
C GLU A 438 27.70 100.33 -32.46
N GLU A 439 26.37 100.41 -32.52
CA GLU A 439 25.65 101.69 -32.65
C GLU A 439 25.83 102.59 -31.43
N ILE A 440 25.70 102.06 -30.22
CA ILE A 440 25.97 102.80 -28.97
C ILE A 440 27.38 103.38 -29.01
N TRP A 441 28.36 102.58 -29.45
CA TRP A 441 29.74 103.04 -29.50
C TRP A 441 29.92 104.18 -30.51
N LYS A 442 29.33 104.06 -31.70
CA LYS A 442 29.33 105.16 -32.70
C LYS A 442 28.68 106.44 -32.16
N VAL A 443 27.55 106.32 -31.44
CA VAL A 443 26.88 107.48 -30.83
C VAL A 443 27.76 108.14 -29.77
N ALA A 444 28.38 107.36 -28.88
CA ALA A 444 29.28 107.91 -27.86
C ALA A 444 30.53 108.57 -28.47
N GLN A 445 31.10 107.99 -29.53
CA GLN A 445 32.22 108.61 -30.26
C GLN A 445 31.81 109.92 -30.95
N ASN A 446 30.63 109.95 -31.59
CA ASN A 446 30.08 111.18 -32.17
C ASN A 446 29.82 112.26 -31.12
N PHE A 447 29.31 111.86 -29.95
CA PHE A 447 29.10 112.75 -28.81
C PHE A 447 30.42 113.37 -28.33
N GLU A 448 31.46 112.56 -28.10
CA GLU A 448 32.79 113.05 -27.71
C GLU A 448 33.39 114.00 -28.76
N SER A 449 33.26 113.68 -30.05
CA SER A 449 33.72 114.54 -31.15
C SER A 449 33.00 115.90 -31.15
N LEU A 450 31.69 115.92 -30.92
CA LEU A 450 30.90 117.16 -30.91
C LEU A 450 31.26 118.04 -29.71
N VAL A 451 31.46 117.44 -28.52
CA VAL A 451 31.90 118.15 -27.32
C VAL A 451 33.28 118.79 -27.49
N GLY A 452 34.19 118.14 -28.22
CA GLY A 452 35.55 118.66 -28.49
C GLY A 452 35.65 119.70 -29.62
N SER A 453 34.54 120.03 -30.29
CA SER A 453 34.52 120.94 -31.45
C SER A 453 34.46 122.42 -31.00
N PRO A 454 35.17 123.37 -31.66
CA PRO A 454 35.04 124.80 -31.36
C PRO A 454 33.64 125.34 -31.74
N TRP A 455 33.13 126.28 -30.94
CA TRP A 455 31.79 126.88 -31.08
C TRP A 455 31.62 127.78 -32.30
#